data_AF-A0A1G8FTU4-F1
#
_entry.id   AF-A0A1G8FTU4-F1
#
_cell.length_a   1.000
_cell.length_b   1.000
_cell.length_c   1.000
_cell.angle_alpha   90.00
_cell.angle_beta   90.00
_cell.angle_gamma   90.00
#
_symmetry.space_group_name_H-M   'P 1'
#
loop_
_entity.id
_entity.type
_entity.pdbx_description
1 polymer ?
#
loop_
_entity_poly.entity_id
_entity_poly.type
_entity_poly.pdbx_seq_one_letter_code
_entity_poly.pdbx_strand_id
1 'polypeptide(L)'
;MKLTRLAKLRKERKEWTLQETADQLGIAKSTYAGYESGYRQPSLDSLIKLADIMDTSIDYLLNRIDDRRSPIDKTTIELNDQHWNRKWNIRLDNEDLSNDELNDFIAFVRAKRELKKEN
;
A
#
# COMPACT_ATOMS: atom_id res chain seq x y z
N MET A 1 8.88 14.74 13.03
CA MET A 1 8.03 13.76 12.31
C MET A 1 7.71 12.63 13.27
N LYS A 2 6.43 12.34 13.53
CA LYS A 2 6.01 11.32 14.52
C LYS A 2 5.52 10.07 13.82
N LEU A 3 6.08 8.90 14.14
CA LEU A 3 5.63 7.61 13.60
C LEU A 3 4.50 7.02 14.46
N THR A 4 3.30 7.61 14.37
CA THR A 4 2.11 7.16 15.12
C THR A 4 1.71 5.72 14.80
N ARG A 5 1.85 5.31 13.53
CA ARG A 5 1.55 3.93 13.09
C ARG A 5 2.57 2.91 13.53
N LEU A 6 3.82 3.31 13.76
CA LEU A 6 4.85 2.42 14.31
C LEU A 6 4.45 1.93 15.72
N ALA A 7 4.00 2.84 16.58
CA ALA A 7 3.49 2.49 17.91
C ALA A 7 2.26 1.58 17.85
N LYS A 8 1.40 1.75 16.83
CA LYS A 8 0.23 0.89 16.61
C LYS A 8 0.66 -0.53 16.21
N LEU A 9 1.53 -0.67 15.20
CA LEU A 9 2.02 -1.95 14.71
C LEU A 9 2.71 -2.76 15.81
N ARG A 10 3.54 -2.09 16.63
CA ARG A 10 4.17 -2.73 17.78
C ARG A 10 3.14 -3.26 18.78
N LYS A 11 2.09 -2.49 19.10
CA LYS A 11 1.05 -2.93 20.06
C LYS A 11 0.18 -4.09 19.53
N GLU A 12 0.02 -4.20 18.22
CA GLU A 12 -0.72 -5.30 17.60
C GLU A 12 0.05 -6.62 17.66
N ARG A 13 1.38 -6.54 17.59
CA ARG A 13 2.25 -7.67 17.91
C ARG A 13 2.33 -7.79 19.43
N LYS A 14 1.41 -8.56 20.02
CA LYS A 14 1.23 -8.76 21.48
C LYS A 14 2.52 -8.98 22.28
N GLU A 15 3.59 -9.42 21.65
CA GLU A 15 4.86 -9.81 22.28
C GLU A 15 5.97 -8.76 22.14
N TRP A 16 5.75 -7.61 21.50
CA TRP A 16 6.85 -6.66 21.23
C TRP A 16 6.86 -5.47 22.17
N THR A 17 7.77 -5.50 23.13
CA THR A 17 8.14 -4.35 23.95
C THR A 17 8.98 -3.35 23.15
N LEU A 18 9.09 -2.12 23.66
CA LEU A 18 10.00 -1.12 23.12
C LEU A 18 11.45 -1.61 23.09
N GLN A 19 11.84 -2.46 24.05
CA GLN A 19 13.20 -2.98 24.15
C GLN A 19 13.43 -4.02 23.06
N GLU A 20 12.57 -5.04 22.96
CA GLU A 20 12.72 -6.11 21.97
C GLU A 20 12.69 -5.59 20.54
N THR A 21 11.82 -4.60 20.26
CA THR A 21 11.76 -4.00 18.92
C THR A 21 13.05 -3.23 18.61
N ALA A 22 13.61 -2.52 19.60
CA ALA A 22 14.86 -1.81 19.44
C ALA A 22 16.04 -2.77 19.25
N ASP A 23 16.04 -3.90 19.96
CA ASP A 23 17.06 -4.95 19.86
C ASP A 23 17.03 -5.60 18.47
N GLN A 24 15.84 -5.90 17.91
CA GLN A 24 15.70 -6.41 16.54
C GLN A 24 16.23 -5.42 15.48
N LEU A 25 16.11 -4.12 15.74
CA LEU A 25 16.62 -3.05 14.87
C LEU A 25 18.12 -2.78 15.08
N GLY A 26 18.71 -3.32 16.15
CA GLY A 26 20.09 -3.03 16.54
C GLY A 26 20.28 -1.58 17.00
N ILE A 27 19.26 -0.97 17.61
CA ILE A 27 19.29 0.43 18.09
C ILE A 27 18.98 0.51 19.58
N ALA A 28 19.37 1.61 20.22
CA ALA A 28 18.99 1.84 21.62
C ALA A 28 17.47 2.02 21.76
N LYS A 29 16.88 1.48 22.85
CA LYS A 29 15.46 1.68 23.22
C LYS A 29 15.02 3.14 23.21
N SER A 30 15.87 4.05 23.68
CA SER A 30 15.61 5.49 23.66
C SER A 30 15.51 6.06 22.24
N THR A 31 16.25 5.50 21.29
CA THR A 31 16.19 5.87 19.87
C THR A 31 14.85 5.44 19.27
N TYR A 32 14.45 4.19 19.50
CA TYR A 32 13.15 3.68 19.04
C TYR A 32 11.98 4.46 19.64
N ALA A 33 11.99 4.72 20.96
CA ALA A 33 10.99 5.56 21.62
C ALA A 33 10.98 7.00 21.09
N GLY A 34 12.15 7.51 20.67
CA GLY A 34 12.29 8.79 19.97
C GLY A 34 11.54 8.82 18.63
N TYR A 35 11.49 7.72 17.90
CA TYR A 35 10.74 7.61 16.65
C TYR A 35 9.22 7.60 16.88
N GLU A 36 8.73 6.84 17.87
CA GLU A 36 7.30 6.80 18.21
C GLU A 36 6.77 8.13 18.75
N SER A 37 7.58 8.85 19.53
CA SER A 37 7.23 10.17 20.09
C SER A 37 7.40 11.31 19.08
N GLY A 38 8.26 11.12 18.07
CA GLY A 38 8.63 12.14 17.08
C GLY A 38 9.77 13.06 17.52
N TYR A 39 10.40 12.77 18.66
CA TYR A 39 11.59 13.45 19.17
C TYR A 39 12.83 13.19 18.31
N ARG A 40 12.92 12.02 17.67
CA ARG A 40 13.98 11.68 16.71
C ARG A 40 13.40 11.36 15.35
N GLN A 41 14.11 11.75 14.31
CA GLN A 41 13.81 11.30 12.95
C GLN A 41 14.65 10.06 12.62
N PRO A 42 14.02 8.97 12.13
CA PRO A 42 14.75 7.83 11.61
C PRO A 42 15.47 8.20 10.31
N SER A 43 16.63 7.57 10.06
CA SER A 43 17.28 7.64 8.75
C SER A 43 16.48 6.82 7.73
N LEU A 44 16.84 6.96 6.44
CA LEU A 44 16.26 6.14 5.38
C LEU A 44 16.49 4.64 5.65
N ASP A 45 17.71 4.25 6.04
CA ASP A 45 18.03 2.87 6.38
C ASP A 45 17.22 2.35 7.57
N SER A 46 17.00 3.18 8.59
CA SER A 46 16.14 2.83 9.72
C SER A 46 14.69 2.64 9.27
N LEU A 47 14.18 3.48 8.37
CA LEU A 47 12.82 3.34 7.83
C LEU A 47 12.64 2.06 7.02
N ILE A 48 13.64 1.69 6.20
CA ILE A 48 13.64 0.43 5.44
C ILE A 48 13.57 -0.76 6.42
N LYS A 49 14.48 -0.82 7.38
CA LYS A 49 14.49 -1.90 8.39
C LYS A 49 13.21 -1.97 9.21
N LEU A 50 12.66 -0.81 9.59
CA LEU A 50 11.39 -0.73 10.31
C LEU A 50 10.24 -1.30 9.47
N ALA A 51 10.19 -0.99 8.18
CA ALA A 51 9.18 -1.49 7.26
C ALA A 51 9.28 -3.02 7.11
N ASP A 52 10.50 -3.54 6.93
CA ASP A 52 10.76 -4.98 6.80
C ASP A 52 10.36 -5.76 8.05
N ILE A 53 10.82 -5.33 9.24
CA ILE A 53 10.53 -6.00 10.51
C ILE A 53 9.04 -5.98 10.83
N MET A 54 8.36 -4.88 10.50
CA MET A 54 6.94 -4.71 10.77
C MET A 54 6.03 -5.34 9.69
N ASP A 55 6.60 -5.92 8.62
CA ASP A 55 5.87 -6.42 7.44
C ASP A 55 4.90 -5.37 6.86
N THR A 56 5.42 -4.18 6.56
CA THR A 56 4.64 -3.04 6.07
C THR A 56 5.45 -2.21 5.07
N SER A 57 4.84 -1.19 4.47
CA SER A 57 5.56 -0.23 3.62
C SER A 57 6.05 0.98 4.40
N ILE A 58 7.10 1.64 3.90
CA ILE A 58 7.57 2.92 4.43
C ILE A 58 6.46 3.98 4.34
N ASP A 59 5.71 4.00 3.24
CA ASP A 59 4.58 4.92 3.06
C ASP A 59 3.51 4.73 4.14
N TYR A 60 3.26 3.48 4.55
CA TYR A 60 2.39 3.21 5.69
C TYR A 60 2.97 3.77 6.99
N LEU A 61 4.25 3.54 7.29
CA LEU A 61 4.89 4.08 8.50
C LEU A 61 4.82 5.62 8.56
N LEU A 62 4.98 6.27 7.40
CA LEU A 62 4.97 7.72 7.25
C LEU A 62 3.58 8.35 7.17
N ASN A 63 2.51 7.59 7.38
CA ASN A 63 1.11 8.06 7.29
C ASN A 63 0.69 8.55 5.89
N ARG A 64 1.29 8.04 4.81
CA ARG A 64 0.98 8.47 3.43
C ARG A 64 -0.14 7.69 2.74
N ILE A 65 -0.40 6.46 3.19
CA ILE A 65 -1.43 5.56 2.64
C ILE A 65 -2.16 4.85 3.78
N ASP A 66 -3.44 4.50 3.70
CA ASP A 66 -4.10 3.78 4.82
C ASP A 66 -3.89 2.27 4.81
N ASP A 67 -3.45 1.71 3.67
CA ASP A 67 -3.13 0.30 3.52
C ASP A 67 -1.72 -0.03 4.07
N ARG A 68 -1.60 -1.13 4.82
CA ARG A 68 -0.35 -1.58 5.47
C ARG A 68 0.67 -2.05 4.45
N ARG A 69 0.20 -2.68 3.39
CA ARG A 69 1.05 -3.02 2.26
C ARG A 69 0.87 -1.90 1.24
N SER A 70 1.96 -1.53 0.57
CA SER A 70 1.88 -0.56 -0.51
C SER A 70 0.76 -0.99 -1.47
N PRO A 71 -0.07 -0.08 -2.01
CA PRO A 71 -1.20 -0.44 -2.88
C PRO A 71 -0.81 -1.11 -4.21
N ILE A 72 0.44 -1.57 -4.33
CA ILE A 72 0.94 -2.36 -5.44
C ILE A 72 0.20 -3.71 -5.55
N ASP A 73 -0.37 -4.24 -4.46
CA ASP A 73 -0.87 -5.63 -4.45
C ASP A 73 -2.30 -5.86 -4.95
N LYS A 74 -3.00 -4.83 -5.44
CA LYS A 74 -4.14 -4.88 -6.40
C LYS A 74 -4.81 -3.51 -6.39
N THR A 75 -4.46 -2.65 -7.33
CA THR A 75 -5.37 -1.55 -7.68
C THR A 75 -6.54 -2.16 -8.43
N THR A 76 -7.65 -2.41 -7.74
CA THR A 76 -8.89 -2.81 -8.41
C THR A 76 -9.43 -1.60 -9.17
N ILE A 77 -9.48 -1.70 -10.49
CA ILE A 77 -10.08 -0.69 -11.36
C ILE A 77 -11.40 -1.25 -11.87
N GLU A 78 -12.51 -0.56 -11.59
CA GLU A 78 -13.79 -0.88 -12.20
C GLU A 78 -13.91 -0.16 -13.54
N LEU A 79 -13.75 -0.91 -14.63
CA LEU A 79 -13.77 -0.37 -16.00
C LEU A 79 -15.09 0.31 -16.38
N ASN A 80 -16.17 0.19 -15.60
CA ASN A 80 -17.45 0.83 -15.91
C ASN A 80 -17.66 2.19 -15.22
N ASP A 81 -16.83 2.55 -14.24
CA ASP A 81 -17.12 3.72 -13.39
C ASP A 81 -16.85 5.05 -14.13
N GLN A 82 -17.85 5.90 -14.28
CA GLN A 82 -17.72 7.14 -15.05
C GLN A 82 -16.71 8.15 -14.46
N HIS A 83 -16.22 7.91 -13.23
CA HIS A 83 -15.30 8.81 -12.53
C HIS A 83 -13.79 8.56 -12.84
N TRP A 84 -13.41 7.43 -13.45
CA TRP A 84 -11.97 7.08 -13.63
C TRP A 84 -11.36 7.51 -14.97
N ASN A 85 -12.18 7.83 -15.99
CA ASN A 85 -11.77 8.13 -17.37
C ASN A 85 -10.80 9.34 -17.54
N ARG A 86 -10.39 9.99 -16.45
CA ARG A 86 -9.48 11.15 -16.48
C ARG A 86 -8.12 10.93 -15.81
N LYS A 87 -7.91 9.80 -15.12
CA LYS A 87 -6.71 9.59 -14.29
C LYS A 87 -5.72 8.57 -14.84
N TRP A 88 -6.16 7.69 -15.73
CA TRP A 88 -5.35 6.59 -16.28
C TRP A 88 -5.51 6.53 -17.79
N ASN A 89 -4.40 6.53 -18.52
CA ASN A 89 -4.39 6.25 -19.96
C ASN A 89 -4.29 4.73 -20.14
N ILE A 90 -5.36 4.11 -20.66
CA ILE A 90 -5.35 2.69 -21.01
C ILE A 90 -4.83 2.57 -22.44
N ARG A 91 -3.82 1.71 -22.64
CA ARG A 91 -3.20 1.48 -23.94
C ARG A 91 -3.25 0.01 -24.32
N LEU A 92 -3.42 -0.25 -25.60
CA LEU A 92 -3.26 -1.56 -26.23
C LEU A 92 -2.28 -1.38 -27.40
N ASP A 93 -1.26 -2.23 -27.47
CA ASP A 93 -0.25 -2.19 -28.54
C ASP A 93 0.43 -0.83 -28.75
N ASN A 94 0.63 -0.09 -27.66
CA ASN A 94 1.16 1.28 -27.62
C ASN A 94 0.23 2.37 -28.20
N GLU A 95 -1.04 2.07 -28.44
CA GLU A 95 -2.05 3.07 -28.83
C GLU A 95 -3.02 3.31 -27.68
N ASP A 96 -3.44 4.57 -27.50
CA ASP A 96 -4.44 4.92 -26.48
C ASP A 96 -5.81 4.41 -26.93
N LEU A 97 -6.53 3.71 -26.05
CA LEU A 97 -7.89 3.30 -26.35
C LEU A 97 -8.80 4.53 -26.39
N SER A 98 -9.59 4.62 -27.45
CA SER A 98 -10.74 5.52 -27.48
C SER A 98 -11.82 5.09 -26.48
N ASN A 99 -12.73 6.01 -26.17
CA ASN A 99 -13.89 5.70 -25.32
C ASN A 99 -14.79 4.63 -25.94
N ASP A 100 -14.89 4.58 -27.27
CA ASP A 100 -15.74 3.62 -27.98
C ASP A 100 -15.14 2.22 -27.91
N GLU A 101 -13.84 2.06 -28.15
CA GLU A 101 -13.14 0.77 -28.04
C GLU A 101 -13.21 0.21 -26.62
N LEU A 102 -13.09 1.08 -25.61
CA LEU A 102 -13.26 0.70 -24.22
C LEU A 102 -14.68 0.19 -23.93
N ASN A 103 -15.71 0.87 -24.45
CA ASN A 103 -17.10 0.45 -24.31
C ASN A 103 -17.35 -0.90 -24.98
N ASP A 104 -16.82 -1.09 -26.20
CA ASP A 104 -16.90 -2.34 -26.93
C ASP A 104 -16.22 -3.48 -26.17
N PHE A 105 -15.05 -3.21 -25.59
CA PHE A 105 -14.34 -4.17 -24.74
C PHE A 105 -15.17 -4.57 -23.51
N ILE A 106 -15.79 -3.60 -22.82
CA ILE A 106 -16.67 -3.87 -21.68
C ILE A 106 -17.86 -4.74 -22.09
N ALA A 107 -18.50 -4.42 -23.22
CA ALA A 107 -19.62 -5.20 -23.76
C ALA A 107 -19.19 -6.63 -24.10
N PHE A 108 -18.06 -6.80 -24.79
CA PHE A 108 -17.49 -8.10 -25.12
C PHE A 108 -17.24 -8.97 -23.87
N VAL A 109 -16.59 -8.39 -22.84
CA VAL A 109 -16.30 -9.12 -21.60
C VAL A 109 -17.60 -9.53 -20.87
N ARG A 110 -18.64 -8.70 -20.91
CA ARG A 110 -19.96 -9.03 -20.34
C ARG A 110 -20.60 -10.22 -21.05
N ALA A 111 -20.70 -10.17 -22.38
CA ALA A 111 -21.26 -11.27 -23.18
C ALA A 111 -20.48 -12.58 -22.98
N LYS A 112 -19.14 -12.52 -22.97
CA LYS A 112 -18.29 -13.70 -22.71
C LYS A 112 -18.53 -14.33 -21.34
N ARG A 113 -18.89 -13.54 -20.33
CA ARG A 113 -19.19 -14.04 -18.98
C ARG A 113 -20.57 -14.72 -18.92
N GLU A 114 -21.54 -14.24 -19.66
CA GLU A 114 -22.88 -14.84 -19.75
C GLU A 114 -22.81 -16.23 -20.39
N LEU A 115 -22.10 -16.37 -21.51
CA LEU A 115 -21.87 -17.65 -22.19
C LEU A 115 -21.15 -18.71 -21.32
N LYS A 116 -20.38 -18.26 -20.32
CA LYS A 116 -19.70 -19.15 -19.35
C LYS A 116 -20.58 -19.58 -18.19
N LYS A 117 -21.70 -18.91 -17.94
CA LYS A 117 -22.66 -19.28 -16.88
C LYS A 117 -23.69 -20.30 -17.35
N GLU A 118 -23.87 -20.42 -18.66
CA GLU A 118 -24.81 -21.35 -19.30
C GLU A 118 -24.21 -22.73 -19.59
N ASN A 119 -22.90 -22.92 -19.34
CA ASN A 119 -22.19 -24.19 -19.39
C ASN A 119 -21.76 -24.64 -18.00
#